data_AF-A0A1N6EK90-F1
#
_entry.id   AF-A0A1N6EK90-F1
#
_cell.length_a   1.000
_cell.length_b   1.000
_cell.length_c   1.000
_cell.angle_alpha   90.00
_cell.angle_beta   90.00
_cell.angle_gamma   90.00
#
_symmetry.space_group_name_H-M   'P 1'
#
loop_
_entity.id
_entity.type
_entity.pdbx_description
1 polymer ?
#
loop_
_entity_poly.entity_id
_entity_poly.type
_entity_poly.pdbx_seq_one_letter_code
_entity_poly.pdbx_strand_id
1 'polypeptide(L)'
;MAKRVRFFPVLPFLMLAFAGTCHADDGVALYSKSTDVASRLSGRWSPDCDNLEGIKIDDQLKAEFTINSNQIVINSMLKEGVKKDGVIDVYFESPLDLGRGGMNLDWGHFSTVTRIAAIKIKGENDISLNWVGFFSNEAKKHQWVNQPDFYNDNGKIDFHRCEN
;
A
#
# COMPACT_ATOMS: atom_id res chain seq x y z
N MET A 1 -16.71 -68.64 -14.11
CA MET A 1 -15.64 -69.50 -14.65
C MET A 1 -14.67 -68.65 -15.44
N ALA A 2 -13.39 -68.97 -15.34
CA ALA A 2 -12.24 -68.12 -15.64
C ALA A 2 -11.76 -68.18 -17.10
N LYS A 3 -10.79 -67.28 -17.38
CA LYS A 3 -9.73 -67.31 -18.42
C LYS A 3 -10.17 -66.85 -19.83
N ARG A 4 -9.36 -66.10 -20.59
CA ARG A 4 -7.90 -65.84 -20.52
C ARG A 4 -7.56 -64.57 -21.31
N VAL A 5 -6.76 -63.71 -20.69
CA VAL A 5 -6.03 -62.61 -21.32
C VAL A 5 -4.79 -63.16 -22.03
N ARG A 6 -4.48 -62.63 -23.21
CA ARG A 6 -3.14 -62.61 -23.81
C ARG A 6 -2.95 -61.28 -24.52
N PHE A 7 -1.96 -60.49 -24.12
CA PHE A 7 -1.23 -59.62 -25.02
C PHE A 7 0.23 -59.54 -24.54
N PHE A 8 1.14 -59.73 -25.50
CA PHE A 8 2.60 -59.76 -25.37
C PHE A 8 3.19 -58.34 -25.30
N PRO A 9 4.45 -58.19 -24.85
CA PRO A 9 5.05 -56.94 -24.41
C PRO A 9 5.74 -56.20 -25.56
N VAL A 10 5.82 -54.87 -25.48
CA VAL A 10 6.80 -54.08 -26.22
C VAL A 10 7.45 -53.07 -25.29
N LEU A 11 8.77 -53.02 -25.44
CA LEU A 11 9.83 -52.38 -24.66
C LEU A 11 9.74 -50.85 -24.52
N PRO A 12 10.56 -50.27 -23.60
CA PRO A 12 10.40 -48.91 -23.11
C PRO A 12 11.03 -47.89 -24.07
N PHE A 13 10.30 -46.80 -24.32
CA PHE A 13 10.89 -45.62 -24.92
C PHE A 13 11.65 -44.82 -23.86
N LEU A 14 12.97 -44.83 -24.05
CA LEU A 14 13.95 -43.91 -23.50
C LEU A 14 13.48 -42.46 -23.75
N MET A 15 13.00 -41.76 -22.71
CA MET A 15 12.88 -40.30 -22.79
C MET A 15 14.23 -39.67 -22.43
N LEU A 16 14.81 -39.00 -23.42
CA LEU A 16 15.94 -38.12 -23.27
C LEU A 16 15.63 -37.00 -22.27
N ALA A 17 16.64 -36.71 -21.46
CA ALA A 17 16.72 -35.56 -20.59
C ALA A 17 16.55 -34.25 -21.37
N PHE A 18 15.68 -33.37 -20.87
CA PHE A 18 15.86 -31.93 -20.98
C PHE A 18 16.17 -31.40 -19.59
N ALA A 19 17.46 -31.28 -19.30
CA ALA A 19 17.95 -30.39 -18.27
C ALA A 19 17.76 -28.95 -18.77
N GLY A 20 16.55 -28.42 -18.61
CA GLY A 20 16.30 -27.00 -18.63
C GLY A 20 16.39 -26.50 -17.19
N THR A 21 17.56 -26.02 -16.77
CA THR A 21 17.65 -25.21 -15.55
C THR A 21 16.92 -23.90 -15.82
N CYS A 22 15.66 -23.81 -15.41
CA CYS A 22 14.99 -22.53 -15.22
C CYS A 22 15.62 -21.88 -13.98
N HIS A 23 16.66 -21.07 -14.20
CA HIS A 23 17.05 -20.04 -13.23
C HIS A 23 15.95 -18.98 -13.27
N ALA A 24 15.02 -19.05 -12.32
CA ALA A 24 14.14 -17.93 -12.00
C ALA A 24 14.92 -16.99 -11.09
N ASP A 25 15.66 -16.06 -11.69
CA ASP A 25 16.31 -14.96 -10.97
C ASP A 25 15.42 -13.71 -11.05
N ASP A 26 14.19 -13.81 -10.53
CA ASP A 26 13.22 -12.71 -10.45
C ASP A 26 13.11 -12.14 -9.02
N GLY A 27 13.98 -12.57 -8.09
CA GLY A 27 13.94 -12.17 -6.69
C GLY A 27 14.65 -10.85 -6.37
N VAL A 28 15.61 -10.41 -7.21
CA VAL A 28 16.52 -9.31 -6.87
C VAL A 28 16.00 -7.93 -7.32
N ALA A 29 15.23 -7.87 -8.40
CA ALA A 29 14.75 -6.60 -8.97
C ALA A 29 13.59 -5.97 -8.17
N LEU A 30 12.68 -6.77 -7.61
CA LEU A 30 11.56 -6.25 -6.82
C LEU A 30 11.98 -5.83 -5.41
N TYR A 31 12.88 -6.60 -4.79
CA TYR A 31 13.37 -6.30 -3.45
C TYR A 31 14.21 -5.02 -3.42
N SER A 32 15.09 -4.81 -4.42
CA SER A 32 15.91 -3.60 -4.52
C SER A 32 15.07 -2.34 -4.76
N LYS A 33 14.05 -2.39 -5.61
CA LYS A 33 13.16 -1.25 -5.89
C LYS A 33 12.30 -0.86 -4.69
N SER A 34 11.72 -1.84 -4.00
CA SER A 34 10.93 -1.58 -2.78
C SER A 34 11.79 -0.99 -1.67
N THR A 35 13.05 -1.43 -1.54
CA THR A 35 14.00 -0.90 -0.56
C THR A 35 14.41 0.54 -0.90
N ASP A 36 14.60 0.87 -2.19
CA ASP A 36 14.83 2.26 -2.64
C ASP A 36 13.66 3.18 -2.27
N VAL A 37 12.43 2.78 -2.59
CA VAL A 37 11.23 3.57 -2.27
C VAL A 37 11.07 3.74 -0.75
N ALA A 38 11.24 2.67 0.02
CA ALA A 38 11.18 2.73 1.48
C ALA A 38 12.23 3.71 2.04
N SER A 39 13.48 3.63 1.59
CA SER A 39 14.55 4.54 2.04
C SER A 39 14.25 6.00 1.74
N ARG A 40 13.61 6.28 0.59
CA ARG A 40 13.26 7.64 0.16
C ARG A 40 12.04 8.19 0.89
N LEU A 41 11.10 7.34 1.29
CA LEU A 41 9.87 7.74 1.97
C LEU A 41 9.92 7.64 3.49
N SER A 42 10.83 6.86 4.07
CA SER A 42 10.94 6.72 5.52
C SER A 42 11.15 8.08 6.19
N GLY A 43 10.44 8.33 7.29
CA GLY A 43 10.47 9.58 8.04
C GLY A 43 9.09 10.22 8.23
N ARG A 44 9.09 11.40 8.85
CA ARG A 44 7.88 12.21 9.07
C ARG A 44 7.71 13.21 7.94
N TRP A 45 6.48 13.32 7.44
CA TRP A 45 6.10 14.24 6.37
C TRP A 45 4.84 14.99 6.76
N SER A 46 4.83 16.30 6.56
CA SER A 46 3.68 17.14 6.88
C SER A 46 3.61 18.33 5.91
N PRO A 47 2.41 18.86 5.61
CA PRO A 47 2.29 20.17 4.95
C PRO A 47 2.68 21.32 5.90
N ASP A 48 2.68 21.07 7.21
CA ASP A 48 3.10 22.03 8.24
C ASP A 48 3.74 21.24 9.39
N CYS A 49 5.07 21.21 9.44
CA CYS A 49 5.83 20.41 10.40
C CYS A 49 5.70 20.90 11.85
N ASP A 50 5.31 22.17 12.04
CA ASP A 50 5.20 22.81 13.35
C ASP A 50 3.81 22.61 13.96
N ASN A 51 2.78 22.56 13.12
CA ASN A 51 1.38 22.54 13.59
C ASN A 51 0.64 21.23 13.31
N LEU A 52 1.13 20.37 12.40
CA LEU A 52 0.45 19.15 12.00
C LEU A 52 1.39 17.94 12.08
N GLU A 53 0.92 16.85 12.69
CA GLU A 53 1.68 15.60 12.81
C GLU A 53 1.99 14.97 11.43
N GLY A 54 1.02 14.99 10.52
CA GLY A 54 1.16 14.47 9.16
C GLY A 54 1.22 12.94 9.10
N ILE A 55 2.10 12.41 8.24
CA ILE A 55 2.32 10.97 8.04
C ILE A 55 3.75 10.59 8.43
N LYS A 56 3.89 9.55 9.25
CA LYS A 56 5.17 8.97 9.64
C LYS A 56 5.30 7.59 9.02
N ILE A 57 6.27 7.44 8.12
CA ILE A 57 6.47 6.22 7.33
C ILE A 57 7.74 5.51 7.85
N ASP A 58 7.65 4.18 8.04
CA ASP A 58 8.78 3.34 8.43
C ASP A 58 9.49 2.69 7.22
N ASP A 59 10.57 1.96 7.50
CA ASP A 59 11.38 1.25 6.50
C ASP A 59 10.66 0.04 5.87
N GLN A 60 9.49 -0.33 6.39
CA GLN A 60 8.63 -1.40 5.89
C GLN A 60 7.43 -0.84 5.10
N LEU A 61 7.40 0.46 4.79
CA LEU A 61 6.28 1.13 4.12
C LEU A 61 4.96 1.00 4.88
N LYS A 62 5.02 0.87 6.21
CA LYS A 62 3.89 1.11 7.09
C LYS A 62 3.94 2.55 7.58
N ALA A 63 2.79 3.09 7.92
CA ALA A 63 2.70 4.46 8.36
C ALA A 63 1.66 4.68 9.46
N GLU A 64 2.02 5.54 10.40
CA GLU A 64 1.06 6.23 11.26
C GLU A 64 0.65 7.51 10.53
N PHE A 65 -0.64 7.68 10.28
CA PHE A 65 -1.15 8.82 9.54
C PHE A 65 -2.20 9.58 10.36
N THR A 66 -1.85 10.78 10.78
CA THR A 66 -2.77 11.71 11.46
C THR A 66 -3.61 12.44 10.42
N ILE A 67 -4.89 12.07 10.34
CA ILE A 67 -5.87 12.67 9.42
C ILE A 67 -6.47 13.94 10.04
N ASN A 68 -6.77 13.88 11.33
CA ASN A 68 -7.23 15.01 12.12
C ASN A 68 -6.60 14.92 13.53
N SER A 69 -5.96 16.00 13.95
CA SER A 69 -5.28 16.15 15.22
C SER A 69 -6.24 15.84 16.37
N ASN A 70 -5.82 14.95 17.28
CA ASN A 70 -6.60 14.49 18.42
C ASN A 70 -7.95 13.81 18.09
N GLN A 71 -8.25 13.54 16.81
CA GLN A 71 -9.53 12.96 16.39
C GLN A 71 -9.37 11.67 15.62
N ILE A 72 -8.42 11.60 14.68
CA ILE A 72 -8.24 10.46 13.78
C ILE A 72 -6.76 10.27 13.48
N VAL A 73 -6.18 9.23 14.06
CA VAL A 73 -4.89 8.66 13.67
C VAL A 73 -5.12 7.22 13.21
N ILE A 74 -4.55 6.85 12.07
CA ILE A 74 -4.71 5.52 11.48
C ILE A 74 -3.36 4.85 11.25
N ASN A 75 -3.36 3.52 11.27
CA ASN A 75 -2.34 2.72 10.63
C ASN A 75 -2.65 2.61 9.14
N SER A 76 -1.62 2.76 8.32
CA SER A 76 -1.68 2.68 6.86
C SER A 76 -0.55 1.82 6.32
N MET A 77 -0.79 1.22 5.15
CA MET A 77 0.25 0.53 4.39
C MET A 77 0.39 1.17 3.01
N LEU A 78 1.64 1.37 2.60
CA LEU A 78 2.00 1.96 1.32
C LEU A 78 2.46 0.87 0.37
N LYS A 79 2.03 0.96 -0.90
CA LYS A 79 2.42 0.03 -1.96
C LYS A 79 2.67 0.79 -3.25
N GLU A 80 3.68 0.39 -4.01
CA GLU A 80 3.86 0.93 -5.36
C GLU A 80 2.61 0.65 -6.21
N GLY A 81 2.11 1.69 -6.86
CA GLY A 81 0.91 1.66 -7.65
C GLY A 81 1.12 0.83 -8.92
N VAL A 82 0.35 -0.26 -9.07
CA VAL A 82 0.46 -1.22 -10.18
C VAL A 82 0.23 -0.59 -11.56
N LYS A 83 -0.43 0.59 -11.62
CA LYS A 83 -0.87 1.21 -12.88
C LYS A 83 -0.03 2.41 -13.33
N LYS A 84 0.82 2.97 -12.46
CA LYS A 84 1.63 4.17 -12.75
C LYS A 84 2.94 4.10 -12.00
N ASP A 85 4.03 3.91 -12.73
CA ASP A 85 5.37 3.96 -12.16
C ASP A 85 5.61 5.26 -11.38
N GLY A 86 6.20 5.13 -10.19
CA GLY A 86 6.54 6.25 -9.33
C GLY A 86 5.35 6.86 -8.55
N VAL A 87 4.18 6.23 -8.57
CA VAL A 87 3.07 6.54 -7.65
C VAL A 87 3.03 5.49 -6.55
N ILE A 88 2.90 5.93 -5.30
CA ILE A 88 2.77 5.06 -4.14
C ILE A 88 1.34 5.21 -3.62
N ASP A 89 0.56 4.13 -3.69
CA ASP A 89 -0.81 4.11 -3.17
C ASP A 89 -0.78 3.89 -1.64
N VAL A 90 -1.61 4.63 -0.92
CA VAL A 90 -1.76 4.54 0.54
C VAL A 90 -3.08 3.84 0.84
N TYR A 91 -3.06 2.82 1.69
CA TYR A 91 -4.22 2.02 2.07
C TYR A 91 -4.47 2.14 3.57
N PHE A 92 -5.74 2.28 3.94
CA PHE A 92 -6.17 2.17 5.33
C PHE A 92 -5.96 0.73 5.84
N GLU A 93 -5.46 0.57 7.06
CA GLU A 93 -5.35 -0.72 7.72
C GLU A 93 -6.26 -0.81 8.95
N SER A 94 -6.09 0.11 9.90
CA SER A 94 -6.85 0.14 11.15
C SER A 94 -6.81 1.53 11.79
N PRO A 95 -7.79 1.89 12.64
CA PRO A 95 -7.63 3.05 13.50
C PRO A 95 -6.51 2.79 14.52
N LEU A 96 -5.67 3.79 14.75
CA LEU A 96 -4.62 3.78 15.77
C LEU A 96 -5.07 4.52 17.04
N ASP A 97 -5.60 5.73 16.86
CA ASP A 97 -6.17 6.54 17.94
C ASP A 97 -7.37 7.35 17.43
N LEU A 98 -8.42 7.43 18.23
CA LEU A 98 -9.70 8.03 17.88
C LEU A 98 -10.21 8.94 18.99
N GLY A 99 -10.31 10.23 18.67
CA GLY A 99 -11.08 11.19 19.45
C GLY A 99 -12.58 11.09 19.19
N ARG A 100 -13.35 11.97 19.84
CA ARG A 100 -14.82 11.96 19.78
C ARG A 100 -15.38 12.03 18.35
N GLY A 101 -14.78 12.85 17.50
CA GLY A 101 -15.17 12.98 16.09
C GLY A 101 -14.89 11.71 15.28
N GLY A 102 -13.73 11.09 15.50
CA GLY A 102 -13.34 9.85 14.83
C GLY A 102 -14.19 8.65 15.24
N MET A 103 -14.57 8.53 16.51
CA MET A 103 -15.36 7.40 17.03
C MET A 103 -16.73 7.21 16.36
N ASN A 104 -17.28 8.24 15.72
CA ASN A 104 -18.60 8.15 15.06
C ASN A 104 -18.53 7.60 13.64
N LEU A 105 -17.34 7.36 13.10
CA LEU A 105 -17.17 6.75 11.77
C LEU A 105 -17.29 5.23 11.85
N ASP A 106 -17.79 4.64 10.77
CA ASP A 106 -17.97 3.20 10.66
C ASP A 106 -16.68 2.51 10.18
N TRP A 107 -15.70 2.47 11.09
CA TRP A 107 -14.37 1.90 10.83
C TRP A 107 -14.43 0.45 10.35
N GLY A 108 -15.44 -0.33 10.78
CA GLY A 108 -15.60 -1.73 10.40
C GLY A 108 -15.97 -1.94 8.93
N HIS A 109 -16.55 -0.92 8.28
CA HIS A 109 -16.95 -0.99 6.88
C HIS A 109 -16.01 -0.26 5.91
N PHE A 110 -14.95 0.38 6.41
CA PHE A 110 -13.95 0.96 5.52
C PHE A 110 -13.07 -0.10 4.85
N SER A 111 -12.81 0.12 3.57
CA SER A 111 -12.02 -0.80 2.75
C SER A 111 -10.54 -0.69 3.05
N THR A 112 -9.90 -1.83 3.29
CA THR A 112 -8.44 -1.94 3.41
C THR A 112 -7.73 -2.21 2.07
N VAL A 113 -8.50 -2.44 1.00
CA VAL A 113 -8.00 -2.74 -0.35
C VAL A 113 -8.27 -1.63 -1.35
N THR A 114 -9.04 -0.62 -0.97
CA THR A 114 -9.23 0.61 -1.75
C THR A 114 -8.32 1.68 -1.20
N ARG A 115 -7.50 2.30 -2.05
CA ARG A 115 -6.58 3.34 -1.61
C ARG A 115 -7.34 4.54 -1.03
N ILE A 116 -6.77 5.16 -0.01
CA ILE A 116 -7.27 6.38 0.63
C ILE A 116 -6.50 7.63 0.19
N ALA A 117 -5.28 7.43 -0.31
CA ALA A 117 -4.46 8.48 -0.89
C ALA A 117 -3.46 7.92 -1.91
N ALA A 118 -2.80 8.80 -2.64
CA ALA A 118 -1.67 8.47 -3.51
C ALA A 118 -0.54 9.49 -3.34
N ILE A 119 0.67 9.01 -3.13
CA ILE A 119 1.89 9.81 -2.97
C ILE A 119 2.67 9.81 -4.29
N LYS A 120 3.16 10.99 -4.68
CA LYS A 120 4.16 11.16 -5.73
C LYS A 120 5.39 11.86 -5.15
N ILE A 121 6.55 11.22 -5.27
CA ILE A 121 7.82 11.82 -4.86
C ILE A 121 8.18 12.92 -5.87
N LYS A 122 8.40 14.14 -5.38
CA LYS A 122 8.80 15.31 -6.19
C LYS A 122 10.29 15.60 -6.07
N GLY A 123 10.87 15.34 -4.90
CA GLY A 123 12.29 15.52 -4.58
C GLY A 123 12.68 14.70 -3.36
N GLU A 124 13.87 14.93 -2.81
CA GLU A 124 14.35 14.22 -1.60
C GLU A 124 13.54 14.56 -0.34
N ASN A 125 13.08 15.81 -0.27
CA ASN A 125 12.36 16.38 0.88
C ASN A 125 10.93 16.83 0.55
N ASP A 126 10.44 16.52 -0.66
CA ASP A 126 9.13 16.95 -1.14
C ASP A 126 8.35 15.79 -1.74
N ILE A 127 7.12 15.62 -1.25
CA ILE A 127 6.14 14.71 -1.83
C ILE A 127 4.83 15.46 -2.09
N SER A 128 4.05 14.94 -3.03
CA SER A 128 2.68 15.38 -3.24
C SER A 128 1.73 14.26 -2.85
N LEU A 129 0.86 14.53 -1.89
CA LEU A 129 -0.20 13.64 -1.44
C LEU A 129 -1.50 14.01 -2.15
N ASN A 130 -2.10 13.05 -2.84
CA ASN A 130 -3.46 13.16 -3.34
C ASN A 130 -4.41 12.39 -2.43
N TRP A 131 -5.12 13.10 -1.54
CA TRP A 131 -6.09 12.54 -0.63
C TRP A 131 -7.42 12.23 -1.34
N VAL A 132 -7.97 11.05 -1.07
CA VAL A 132 -9.22 10.57 -1.67
C VAL A 132 -10.32 10.36 -0.62
N GLY A 133 -9.96 10.04 0.63
CA GLY A 133 -10.90 9.71 1.69
C GLY A 133 -11.08 8.21 1.90
N PHE A 134 -11.69 7.84 3.03
CA PHE A 134 -11.99 6.45 3.38
C PHE A 134 -13.10 5.88 2.51
N PHE A 135 -12.86 4.77 1.80
CA PHE A 135 -13.90 4.13 1.01
C PHE A 135 -14.78 3.24 1.88
N SER A 136 -16.06 3.56 2.02
CA SER A 136 -17.04 2.71 2.69
C SER A 136 -17.53 1.60 1.76
N ASN A 137 -17.31 0.34 2.16
CA ASN A 137 -17.82 -0.83 1.45
C ASN A 137 -19.34 -0.94 1.50
N GLU A 138 -19.99 -0.38 2.53
CA GLU A 138 -21.44 -0.35 2.66
C GLU A 138 -22.03 0.73 1.75
N ALA A 139 -21.58 1.98 1.88
CA ALA A 139 -22.11 3.11 1.13
C ALA A 139 -21.58 3.21 -0.30
N LYS A 140 -20.59 2.39 -0.67
CA LYS A 140 -19.92 2.37 -1.99
C LYS A 140 -19.39 3.74 -2.44
N LYS A 141 -18.91 4.55 -1.48
CA LYS A 141 -18.40 5.89 -1.73
C LYS A 141 -17.26 6.25 -0.77
N HIS A 142 -16.43 7.20 -1.19
CA HIS A 142 -15.47 7.82 -0.29
C HIS A 142 -16.19 8.74 0.71
N GLN A 143 -15.75 8.67 1.96
CA GLN A 143 -16.16 9.47 3.08
C GLN A 143 -14.92 10.19 3.63
N TRP A 144 -15.13 11.25 4.41
CA TRP A 144 -14.02 12.03 4.96
C TRP A 144 -13.08 12.63 3.89
N VAL A 145 -13.65 13.08 2.77
CA VAL A 145 -12.92 13.57 1.60
C VAL A 145 -12.33 14.96 1.83
N ASN A 146 -13.06 15.85 2.50
CA ASN A 146 -12.72 17.27 2.67
C ASN A 146 -12.62 17.72 4.14
N GLN A 147 -12.56 16.75 5.04
CA GLN A 147 -12.49 16.92 6.49
C GLN A 147 -11.09 16.80 7.11
N PRO A 148 -10.06 16.19 6.49
CA PRO A 148 -8.72 16.16 7.10
C PRO A 148 -8.18 17.55 7.41
N ASP A 149 -7.37 17.68 8.47
CA ASP A 149 -6.79 18.97 8.88
C ASP A 149 -5.90 19.59 7.78
N PHE A 150 -5.29 18.74 6.96
CA PHE A 150 -4.44 19.15 5.85
C PHE A 150 -5.20 19.40 4.53
N TYR A 151 -6.52 19.24 4.51
CA TYR A 151 -7.27 19.33 3.26
C TYR A 151 -7.18 20.74 2.65
N ASN A 152 -6.86 20.78 1.35
CA ASN A 152 -7.04 21.95 0.51
C ASN A 152 -8.09 21.64 -0.56
N ASP A 153 -8.73 22.66 -1.13
CA ASP A 153 -9.90 22.54 -2.04
C ASP A 153 -9.66 21.62 -3.27
N ASN A 154 -8.43 21.19 -3.52
CA ASN A 154 -8.06 20.35 -4.66
C ASN A 154 -7.69 18.89 -4.28
N GLY A 155 -7.69 18.53 -3.00
CA GLY A 155 -7.30 17.19 -2.51
C GLY A 155 -5.85 16.81 -2.78
N LYS A 156 -5.07 17.71 -3.40
CA LYS A 156 -3.64 17.55 -3.67
C LYS A 156 -2.85 18.47 -2.76
N ILE A 157 -2.20 17.90 -1.78
CA ILE A 157 -1.45 18.60 -0.74
C ILE A 157 0.04 18.33 -0.97
N ASP A 158 0.86 19.36 -0.80
CA ASP A 158 2.31 19.20 -0.80
C ASP A 158 2.79 19.00 0.64
N PHE A 159 3.53 17.92 0.85
CA PHE A 159 4.09 17.55 2.13
C PHE A 159 5.60 17.69 2.03
N HIS A 160 6.20 18.20 3.09
CA HIS A 160 7.64 18.36 3.23
C HIS A 160 8.15 17.40 4.30
N ARG A 161 9.38 16.93 4.14
CA ARG A 161 10.05 16.12 5.15
C ARG A 161 10.26 17.00 6.39
N CYS A 162 9.80 16.53 7.54
CA CYS A 162 10.01 17.19 8.81
C CYS A 162 11.31 16.72 9.44
N GLU A 163 12.06 17.64 10.05
CA GLU A 163 13.13 17.29 10.96
C GLU A 163 12.52 16.71 12.24
N ASN A 164 13.19 15.71 12.81
CA ASN A 164 12.75 15.06 14.05
C ASN A 164 13.04 15.94 15.27
#